data_AF-A0A1F9KRG6-F1
#
_entry.id   AF-A0A1F9KRG6-F1
#
_cell.length_a   1.000
_cell.length_b   1.000
_cell.length_c   1.000
_cell.angle_alpha   90.00
_cell.angle_beta   90.00
_cell.angle_gamma   90.00
#
_symmetry.space_group_name_H-M   'P 1'
#
loop_
_entity.id
_entity.type
_entity.pdbx_description
1 polymer ?
#
loop_
_entity_poly.entity_id
_entity_poly.type
_entity_poly.pdbx_seq_one_letter_code
_entity_poly.pdbx_strand_id
1 'polypeptide(L)' 'MDAVRIETTVDEHGEVRVTKLPFPAGEPVEVIVVPKPARQRGSRFPLRGVPITYDRPTDPVAEEDWDALR' A
#
# COMPACT_ATOMS: atom_id res chain seq x y z
N MET A 1 -7.74 -11.53 16.45
CA MET A 1 -8.13 -12.18 15.19
C MET A 1 -7.06 -11.82 14.19
N ASP A 2 -6.21 -12.79 13.85
CA ASP A 2 -5.14 -12.58 12.89
C ASP A 2 -5.67 -12.93 11.50
N ALA A 3 -5.84 -11.92 10.65
CA ALA A 3 -6.36 -12.08 9.30
C ALA A 3 -5.22 -11.98 8.30
N VAL A 4 -5.08 -12.99 7.44
CA VAL A 4 -4.11 -12.98 6.35
C VAL A 4 -4.79 -12.45 5.10
N ARG A 5 -4.33 -11.30 4.59
CA ARG A 5 -4.82 -10.74 3.33
C ARG A 5 -3.97 -11.23 2.16
N ILE A 6 -4.57 -11.98 1.25
CA ILE A 6 -3.97 -12.38 -0.02
C ILE A 6 -4.71 -11.66 -1.14
N GLU A 7 -3.96 -10.99 -2.02
CA GLU A 7 -4.53 -10.33 -3.19
C GLU A 7 -4.23 -11.15 -4.44
N THR A 8 -5.28 -11.44 -5.21
CA THR A 8 -5.19 -12.22 -6.43
C THR A 8 -6.24 -11.73 -7.42
N THR A 9 -6.16 -12.22 -8.65
CA THR A 9 -7.06 -11.85 -9.74
C THR A 9 -7.88 -13.06 -10.14
N VAL A 10 -9.15 -12.84 -10.47
CA VAL A 10 -9.99 -13.87 -11.09
C VAL A 10 -9.42 -14.19 -12.46
N ASP A 11 -9.22 -15.47 -12.75
CA ASP A 11 -8.71 -15.91 -14.05
C ASP A 11 -9.80 -15.90 -15.14
N GLU A 12 -9.42 -16.27 -16.36
CA GLU A 12 -10.31 -16.29 -17.53
C GLU A 12 -11.48 -17.28 -17.41
N HIS A 13 -11.38 -18.25 -16.50
CA HIS A 13 -12.42 -19.25 -16.21
C HIS A 13 -13.34 -18.82 -15.05
N GLY A 14 -13.08 -17.65 -14.45
CA GLY A 14 -13.83 -17.20 -13.28
C GLY A 14 -13.33 -17.80 -11.96
N GLU A 15 -12.15 -18.43 -11.94
CA GLU A 15 -11.61 -19.08 -10.75
C GLU A 15 -10.66 -18.15 -9.96
N VAL A 16 -10.57 -18.39 -8.65
CA VAL A 16 -9.56 -17.80 -7.77
C VAL A 16 -8.82 -18.92 -7.07
N ARG A 17 -7.51 -19.04 -7.35
CA ARG A 17 -6.63 -20.00 -6.68
C ARG A 17 -5.77 -19.31 -5.62
N VAL A 18 -6.07 -19.61 -4.36
CA VAL A 18 -5.26 -19.17 -3.22
C VAL A 18 -4.31 -20.30 -2.84
N THR A 19 -3.01 -20.04 -2.84
CA THR A 19 -1.98 -21.06 -2.56
C THR A 19 -1.09 -20.62 -1.39
N LYS A 20 -0.41 -21.59 -0.76
CA LYS A 20 0.55 -21.36 0.33
C LYS A 20 -0.06 -20.60 1.52
N LEU A 21 -1.29 -20.96 1.90
CA LEU A 21 -1.91 -20.44 3.11
C LEU A 21 -1.08 -20.84 4.34
N PRO A 22 -0.88 -19.94 5.31
CA PRO A 22 -0.13 -20.22 6.54
C PRO A 22 -0.98 -20.97 7.58
N PHE A 23 -1.85 -21.88 7.13
CA PHE A 23 -2.73 -22.69 7.98
C PHE A 23 -2.39 -24.18 7.80
N PRO A 24 -2.42 -24.97 8.87
CA PRO A 24 -2.24 -26.42 8.79
C PRO A 24 -3.38 -27.09 8.02
N ALA A 25 -3.12 -28.31 7.54
CA ALA A 25 -4.12 -29.10 6.84
C ALA A 25 -5.31 -29.43 7.76
N GLY A 26 -6.53 -29.23 7.26
CA GLY A 26 -7.78 -29.50 7.97
C GLY A 26 -8.28 -28.38 8.87
N GLU A 27 -7.54 -27.27 8.99
CA GLU A 27 -8.02 -26.09 9.70
C GLU A 27 -9.18 -25.43 8.93
N PRO A 28 -10.35 -25.21 9.56
CA PRO A 28 -11.46 -24.52 8.89
C PRO A 28 -11.10 -23.05 8.69
N VAL A 29 -11.26 -22.57 7.46
CA VAL A 29 -11.01 -21.16 7.10
C VAL A 29 -12.24 -20.56 6.44
N GLU A 30 -12.47 -19.28 6.69
CA GLU A 30 -13.48 -18.48 5.98
C GLU A 30 -12.83 -17.70 4.85
N VAL A 31 -13.46 -17.69 3.67
CA VAL A 31 -12.97 -16.94 2.50
C VAL A 31 -13.98 -15.86 2.14
N ILE A 32 -13.52 -14.61 2.14
CA ILE A 32 -14.33 -13.45 1.73
C ILE A 32 -13.73 -12.88 0.45
N VAL A 33 -14.53 -12.85 -0.62
CA VAL A 33 -14.13 -12.26 -1.91
C VAL A 33 -14.68 -10.83 -1.99
N VAL A 34 -13.78 -9.84 -2.02
CA VAL A 34 -14.13 -8.42 -2.11
C VAL A 34 -13.65 -7.86 -3.44
N PRO A 35 -14.51 -7.29 -4.30
CA PRO A 35 -14.07 -6.64 -5.51
C PRO A 35 -13.16 -5.47 -5.15
N LYS A 36 -11.95 -5.45 -5.71
CA LYS A 36 -11.08 -4.29 -5.57
C LYS A 36 -11.52 -3.20 -6.54
N PRO A 37 -11.58 -1.94 -6.11
CA PRO A 37 -11.69 -0.84 -7.06
C PRO A 37 -10.50 -0.93 -8.01
N ALA A 38 -10.75 -0.70 -9.30
CA ALA A 38 -9.68 -0.57 -10.26
C ALA A 38 -8.69 0.46 -9.69
N ARG A 39 -7.47 0.02 -9.40
CA ARG A 39 -6.42 0.93 -8.94
C ARG A 39 -6.27 1.93 -10.07
N GLN A 40 -6.73 3.17 -9.86
CA GLN A 40 -6.42 4.24 -10.79
C GLN A 40 -4.91 4.17 -10.98
N ARG A 41 -4.48 3.97 -12.23
CA ARG A 41 -3.08 4.14 -12.60
C ARG A 41 -2.81 5.64 -12.49
N GLY A 42 -2.82 6.18 -11.27
CA GLY A 42 -2.19 7.45 -10.98
C GLY A 42 -0.79 7.35 -11.53
N SER A 43 -0.34 8.41 -12.20
CA SER A 43 1.00 8.46 -12.77
C SER A 43 1.97 7.91 -11.73
N ARG A 44 2.72 6.85 -12.09
CA ARG A 44 3.71 6.25 -11.19
C ARG A 44 4.73 7.29 -10.69
N PHE A 45 4.84 8.41 -11.40
CA PHE A 45 5.65 9.56 -11.06
C PHE A 45 4.87 10.84 -11.38
N PRO A 46 3.95 11.28 -10.51
CA PRO A 46 3.09 12.43 -10.80
C PRO A 46 3.89 13.73 -10.94
N LEU A 47 5.09 13.78 -10.35
CA LEU A 47 5.99 14.92 -10.39
C LEU A 47 7.09 14.80 -11.47
N ARG A 48 7.14 13.71 -12.25
CA ARG A 48 8.18 13.54 -13.28
C ARG A 48 7.97 14.57 -14.40
N GLY A 49 8.99 15.39 -14.65
CA GLY A 49 8.93 16.45 -15.66
C GLY A 49 8.21 17.71 -15.20
N VAL A 50 7.74 17.75 -13.94
CA VAL A 50 7.21 18.97 -13.31
C VAL A 50 8.38 19.69 -12.63
N PRO A 51 8.71 20.93 -13.03
CA PRO A 51 9.66 21.75 -12.29
C PRO A 51 9.12 22.02 -10.88
N ILE A 52 9.91 21.67 -9.86
CA ILE A 52 9.59 21.94 -8.45
C ILE A 52 10.53 23.05 -7.97
N THR A 53 9.95 24.11 -7.44
CA THR A 53 10.69 25.18 -6.77
C THR A 53 10.56 25.00 -5.28
N TYR A 54 11.68 25.00 -4.58
CA TYR A 54 11.72 25.00 -3.12
C TYR A 54 11.92 26.43 -2.65
N ASP A 55 10.95 26.97 -1.93
CA ASP A 55 11.13 28.25 -1.26
C ASP A 55 11.99 28.02 -0.02
N ARG A 56 13.19 28.61 -0.02
CA ARG A 56 14.15 28.58 1.10
C ARG A 56 14.49 27.15 1.56
N PRO A 57 15.10 26.33 0.68
CA PRO A 57 15.30 24.89 0.90
C PRO A 57 16.24 24.55 2.06
N THR A 58 17.04 25.52 2.50
CA THR A 58 18.05 25.37 3.56
C THR A 58 17.67 26.11 4.82
N ASP A 59 16.54 26.81 4.85
CA ASP A 59 16.10 27.47 6.05
C ASP A 59 15.75 26.41 7.11
N PRO A 60 16.18 26.61 8.35
CA PRO A 60 15.92 25.67 9.40
C PRO A 60 14.41 25.64 9.69
N VAL A 61 13.87 24.42 9.70
CA VAL A 61 12.46 24.18 9.98
C VAL A 61 12.23 24.19 11.48
N ALA A 62 11.30 25.05 11.91
CA ALA A 62 10.80 25.10 13.28
C ALA A 62 11.91 25.12 14.34
N GLU A 63 12.90 26.02 14.20
CA GLU A 63 14.04 26.17 15.14
C GLU A 63 13.61 26.20 16.62
N GLU A 64 12.45 26.81 16.86
CA GLU A 64 11.76 26.93 18.14
C GLU A 64 11.52 25.58 18.84
N ASP A 65 11.35 24.51 18.06
CA ASP A 65 11.01 23.15 18.51
C ASP A 65 12.26 22.27 18.74
N TRP A 66 13.46 22.78 18.47
CA TRP A 66 14.69 22.01 18.64
C TRP A 66 15.16 22.06 20.10
N ASP A 67 14.95 20.97 20.83
CA ASP A 67 15.44 20.81 22.21
C ASP A 67 16.96 20.96 22.35
N ALA A 68 17.73 20.73 21.28
CA ALA A 68 19.18 20.88 21.28
C ALA A 68 19.65 22.35 21.36
N LEU A 69 18.77 23.31 21.08
CA LEU A 69 19.04 24.76 21.15
C LEU A 69 18.61 25.37 22.51
N ARG A 70 18.17 24.52 23.45
CA ARG A 70 17.64 24.93 24.76
C ARG A 70 18.68 24.88 25.88
#